data_AF-A0A1V6TA26-F1
#
_entry.id   AF-A0A1V6TA26-F1
#
_cell.length_a   1.000
_cell.length_b   1.000
_cell.length_c   1.000
_cell.angle_alpha   90.00
_cell.angle_beta   90.00
_cell.angle_gamma   90.00
#
_symmetry.space_group_name_H-M   'P 1'
#
loop_
_entity.id
_entity.type
_entity.pdbx_description
1 polymer ?
#
loop_
_entity_poly.entity_id
_entity_poly.type
_entity_poly.pdbx_seq_one_letter_code
_entity_poly.pdbx_strand_id
1 'polypeptide(L)'
;MRGYVVDRYRRGSENTSRPGNQKLQQARHGLSVLRRANEGYQVPLEKVLFLSYGRIGKRRHELLNEFLKPPVPKDTEAVKELIAQPAQYDDGWEPPEIMMDLVKSQMHNGVVMTSRRRPRLTRLEPVIPKKNSWDRPVPLVRRRNIRKKWYQSSLDCLYPPLPEKELGILDGLLTRTISWQPVKRRRVAVPSTVPSMPTTDDDALLDFLVDGPQKSHTFREYVLGRPHNFTSRFMHRQWRRISALVPRLYRSPHSDKTQFSWDTPKPVPSINSYVLPEADVDAIFGEEKASIQKRRSNAAPKI
;
A
#
# COMPACT_ATOMS: atom_id res chain seq x y z
N MET A 1 -13.28 8.19 -7.04
CA MET A 1 -13.65 8.57 -5.65
C MET A 1 -15.07 9.11 -5.53
N ARG A 2 -15.55 10.00 -6.42
CA ARG A 2 -16.91 10.55 -6.39
C ARG A 2 -18.02 9.49 -6.43
N GLY A 3 -17.97 8.55 -7.40
CA GLY A 3 -18.93 7.44 -7.48
C GLY A 3 -18.98 6.60 -6.22
N TYR A 4 -17.81 6.25 -5.67
CA TYR A 4 -17.70 5.52 -4.41
C TYR A 4 -18.37 6.19 -3.21
N VAL A 5 -18.26 7.53 -3.09
CA VAL A 5 -18.92 8.28 -2.00
C VAL A 5 -20.44 8.27 -2.17
N VAL A 6 -20.92 8.43 -3.41
CA VAL A 6 -22.34 8.43 -3.75
C VAL A 6 -22.96 7.04 -3.55
N ASP A 7 -22.35 5.98 -4.06
CA ASP A 7 -22.84 4.59 -3.94
C ASP A 7 -22.90 4.10 -2.49
N ARG A 8 -22.02 4.62 -1.63
CA ARG A 8 -21.98 4.29 -0.20
C ARG A 8 -23.12 4.96 0.57
N TYR A 9 -23.49 6.18 0.18
CA TYR A 9 -24.61 6.90 0.78
C TYR A 9 -25.95 6.31 0.33
N ARG A 10 -26.11 6.00 -0.96
CA ARG A 10 -27.32 5.41 -1.54
C ARG A 10 -27.66 4.05 -0.93
N ARG A 11 -26.68 3.14 -0.84
CA ARG A 11 -26.86 1.85 -0.15
C ARG A 11 -27.16 1.98 1.35
N GLY A 12 -26.87 3.12 1.96
CA GLY A 12 -27.15 3.39 3.37
C GLY A 12 -28.55 3.94 3.61
N SER A 13 -29.14 4.65 2.64
CA SER A 13 -30.49 5.21 2.73
C SER A 13 -31.60 4.21 2.42
N GLU A 14 -31.31 3.18 1.64
CA GLU A 14 -32.29 2.16 1.24
C GLU A 14 -32.71 1.23 2.40
N ASN A 15 -31.87 1.05 3.42
CA ASN A 15 -32.08 0.03 4.47
C ASN A 15 -32.31 0.58 5.89
N THR A 16 -32.38 1.89 6.11
CA THR A 16 -32.69 2.45 7.45
C THR A 16 -33.24 3.87 7.32
N SER A 17 -34.35 4.16 8.03
CA SER A 17 -34.99 5.48 8.14
C SER A 17 -34.04 6.62 8.60
N ARG A 18 -32.86 6.28 9.17
CA ARG A 18 -31.77 7.21 9.48
C ARG A 18 -30.42 6.54 9.21
N PRO A 19 -29.48 7.14 8.45
CA PRO A 19 -28.13 6.60 8.37
C PRO A 19 -27.54 6.58 9.79
N GLY A 20 -27.28 5.39 10.32
CA GLY A 20 -26.80 5.23 11.70
C GLY A 20 -25.61 6.17 11.99
N ASN A 21 -25.63 6.85 13.14
CA ASN A 21 -24.73 7.95 13.53
C ASN A 21 -23.25 7.68 13.20
N GLN A 22 -22.81 6.43 13.25
CA GLN A 22 -21.46 6.00 12.89
C GLN A 22 -21.09 6.27 11.41
N LYS A 23 -22.00 6.02 10.46
CA LYS A 23 -21.75 6.28 9.03
C LYS A 23 -21.64 7.78 8.75
N LEU A 24 -22.50 8.57 9.38
CA LEU A 24 -22.45 10.04 9.30
C LEU A 24 -21.15 10.58 9.90
N GLN A 25 -20.73 10.06 11.06
CA GLN A 25 -19.47 10.42 11.69
C GLN A 25 -18.27 10.05 10.82
N GLN A 26 -18.25 8.87 10.20
CA GLN A 26 -17.22 8.46 9.25
C GLN A 26 -17.18 9.37 8.01
N ALA A 27 -18.35 9.77 7.49
CA ALA A 27 -18.44 10.68 6.36
C ALA A 27 -17.91 12.07 6.70
N ARG A 28 -18.30 12.62 7.87
CA ARG A 28 -17.77 13.89 8.39
C ARG A 28 -16.26 13.84 8.59
N HIS A 29 -15.75 12.74 9.16
CA HIS A 29 -14.31 12.52 9.31
C HIS A 29 -13.60 12.45 7.95
N GLY A 30 -14.16 11.72 6.98
CA GLY A 30 -13.63 11.63 5.62
C GLY A 30 -13.58 12.99 4.90
N LEU A 31 -14.65 13.77 4.99
CA LEU A 31 -14.70 15.14 4.46
C LEU A 31 -13.63 16.00 5.13
N SER A 32 -13.54 15.93 6.46
CA SER A 32 -12.56 16.68 7.24
C SER A 32 -11.12 16.34 6.84
N VAL A 33 -10.81 15.06 6.58
CA VAL A 33 -9.51 14.62 6.05
C VAL A 33 -9.24 15.22 4.67
N LEU A 34 -10.23 15.21 3.77
CA LEU A 34 -10.08 15.79 2.42
C LEU A 34 -9.94 17.32 2.45
N ARG A 35 -10.68 18.00 3.34
CA ARG A 35 -10.58 19.46 3.52
C ARG A 35 -9.17 19.82 3.99
N ARG A 36 -8.67 19.17 5.05
CA ARG A 36 -7.31 19.39 5.54
C ARG A 36 -6.23 19.01 4.52
N ALA A 37 -6.40 17.90 3.81
CA ALA A 37 -5.48 17.55 2.75
C ALA A 37 -5.37 18.68 1.72
N ASN A 38 -6.48 19.30 1.34
CA ASN A 38 -6.48 20.43 0.41
C ASN A 38 -5.92 21.74 0.99
N GLU A 39 -6.02 21.94 2.31
CA GLU A 39 -5.47 23.13 3.01
C GLU A 39 -3.95 23.08 3.18
N GLY A 40 -3.29 21.97 2.80
CA GLY A 40 -1.84 21.85 2.86
C GLY A 40 -1.33 20.93 3.97
N TYR A 41 -2.20 20.28 4.74
CA TYR A 41 -1.75 19.37 5.79
C TYR A 41 -1.20 18.07 5.19
N GLN A 42 0.05 17.74 5.51
CA GLN A 42 0.78 16.63 4.90
C GLN A 42 0.23 15.26 5.27
N VAL A 43 -0.08 15.02 6.56
CA VAL A 43 -0.54 13.72 7.04
C VAL A 43 -1.91 13.33 6.44
N PRO A 44 -2.91 14.23 6.39
CA PRO A 44 -4.16 13.99 5.67
C PRO A 44 -3.94 13.71 4.18
N LEU A 45 -3.06 14.47 3.51
CA LEU A 45 -2.75 14.24 2.09
C LEU A 45 -2.16 12.85 1.86
N GLU A 46 -1.17 12.47 2.66
CA GLU A 46 -0.53 11.16 2.55
C GLU A 46 -1.55 10.02 2.78
N LYS A 47 -2.45 10.19 3.75
CA LYS A 47 -3.58 9.27 3.97
C LYS A 47 -4.49 9.17 2.74
N VAL A 48 -4.81 10.29 2.10
CA VAL A 48 -5.62 10.31 0.87
C VAL A 48 -4.90 9.56 -0.26
N LEU A 49 -3.59 9.77 -0.43
CA LEU A 49 -2.80 9.09 -1.46
C LEU A 49 -2.72 7.57 -1.21
N PHE A 50 -2.55 7.14 0.04
CA PHE A 50 -2.56 5.71 0.36
C PHE A 50 -3.92 5.06 0.17
N LEU A 51 -5.01 5.79 0.41
CA LEU A 51 -6.35 5.32 0.08
C LEU A 51 -6.57 5.25 -1.44
N SER A 52 -6.07 6.23 -2.19
CA SER A 52 -6.22 6.26 -3.65
C SER A 52 -5.45 5.12 -4.30
N TYR A 53 -4.19 4.88 -3.94
CA TYR A 53 -3.38 3.80 -4.51
C TYR A 53 -3.53 2.46 -3.79
N GLY A 54 -4.60 2.28 -2.99
CA GLY A 54 -4.90 0.98 -2.37
C GLY A 54 -3.80 0.44 -1.44
N ARG A 55 -3.00 1.30 -0.79
CA ARG A 55 -2.09 0.88 0.29
C ARG A 55 -2.86 0.70 1.60
N ILE A 56 -3.95 1.46 1.77
CA ILE A 56 -4.85 1.44 2.92
C ILE A 56 -6.32 1.33 2.48
N GLY A 57 -7.18 0.81 3.36
CA GLY A 57 -8.64 0.86 3.21
C GLY A 57 -9.22 -0.22 2.30
N LYS A 58 -10.44 0.03 1.80
CA LYS A 58 -11.24 -0.96 1.04
C LYS A 58 -10.58 -1.36 -0.27
N ARG A 59 -10.12 -0.37 -1.04
CA ARG A 59 -9.51 -0.59 -2.37
C ARG A 59 -8.33 -1.55 -2.34
N ARG A 60 -7.55 -1.52 -1.25
CA ARG A 60 -6.50 -2.52 -1.05
C ARG A 60 -7.03 -3.95 -1.07
N HIS A 61 -8.11 -4.20 -0.33
CA HIS A 61 -8.70 -5.54 -0.25
C HIS A 61 -9.30 -5.92 -1.61
N GLU A 62 -9.86 -4.97 -2.35
CA GLU A 62 -10.33 -5.20 -3.72
C GLU A 62 -9.17 -5.64 -4.63
N LEU A 63 -8.04 -4.93 -4.60
CA LEU A 63 -6.84 -5.28 -5.37
C LEU A 63 -6.22 -6.61 -4.93
N LEU A 64 -6.12 -6.86 -3.62
CA LEU A 64 -5.61 -8.13 -3.10
C LEU A 64 -6.52 -9.30 -3.49
N ASN A 65 -7.84 -9.12 -3.39
CA ASN A 65 -8.79 -10.16 -3.77
C ASN A 65 -8.73 -10.45 -5.26
N GLU A 66 -8.55 -9.43 -6.11
CA GLU A 66 -8.36 -9.63 -7.54
C GLU A 66 -7.04 -10.34 -7.84
N PHE A 67 -5.97 -9.94 -7.16
CA PHE A 67 -4.63 -10.51 -7.33
C PHE A 67 -4.53 -11.98 -6.87
N LEU A 68 -5.26 -12.35 -5.82
CA LEU A 68 -5.24 -13.70 -5.25
C LEU A 68 -6.30 -14.63 -5.85
N LYS A 69 -7.04 -14.21 -6.87
CA LYS A 69 -7.96 -15.10 -7.58
C LYS A 69 -7.16 -16.23 -8.21
N PRO A 70 -7.46 -17.51 -7.90
CA PRO A 70 -6.84 -18.62 -8.61
C PRO A 70 -7.19 -18.54 -10.09
N PRO A 71 -6.28 -18.96 -10.99
CA PRO A 71 -6.61 -19.05 -12.40
C PRO A 71 -7.79 -20.02 -12.59
N VAL A 72 -8.70 -19.67 -13.51
CA VAL A 72 -9.81 -20.56 -13.85
C VAL A 72 -9.22 -21.81 -14.50
N PRO A 73 -9.51 -23.02 -13.97
CA PRO A 73 -9.02 -24.26 -14.56
C PRO A 73 -9.59 -24.40 -15.98
N LYS A 74 -8.73 -24.68 -16.95
CA LYS A 74 -9.15 -24.90 -18.33
C LYS A 74 -9.64 -26.33 -18.56
N ASP A 75 -9.06 -27.28 -17.83
CA ASP A 75 -9.24 -28.71 -18.08
C ASP A 75 -10.01 -29.40 -16.95
N THR A 76 -10.79 -30.43 -17.32
CA THR A 76 -11.56 -31.26 -16.38
C THR A 76 -10.67 -31.98 -15.37
N GLU A 77 -9.43 -32.33 -15.75
CA GLU A 77 -8.45 -32.97 -14.87
C GLU A 77 -7.96 -32.01 -13.78
N ALA A 78 -7.63 -30.77 -14.15
CA ALA A 78 -7.25 -29.72 -13.19
C ALA A 78 -8.38 -29.41 -12.17
N VAL A 79 -9.65 -29.53 -12.58
CA VAL A 79 -10.79 -29.41 -11.65
C VAL A 79 -10.82 -30.56 -10.65
N LYS A 80 -10.56 -31.80 -11.09
CA LYS A 80 -10.50 -32.96 -10.19
C LYS A 80 -9.39 -32.81 -9.16
N GLU A 81 -8.22 -32.33 -9.57
CA GLU A 81 -7.09 -32.06 -8.67
C GLU A 81 -7.45 -30.99 -7.62
N LEU A 82 -8.14 -29.92 -8.02
CA LEU A 82 -8.58 -28.88 -7.09
C LEU A 82 -9.63 -29.38 -6.09
N ILE A 83 -10.48 -30.34 -6.47
CA ILE A 83 -11.44 -30.97 -5.56
C ILE A 83 -10.71 -31.89 -4.57
N ALA A 84 -9.63 -32.55 -5.01
CA ALA A 84 -8.82 -33.40 -4.15
C ALA A 84 -7.98 -32.62 -3.12
N GLN A 85 -7.72 -31.32 -3.35
CA GLN A 85 -6.99 -30.49 -2.40
C GLN A 85 -7.76 -30.31 -1.08
N PRO A 86 -7.04 -30.21 0.06
CA PRO A 86 -7.66 -30.04 1.36
C PRO A 86 -8.49 -28.76 1.40
N ALA A 87 -9.62 -28.81 2.09
CA ALA A 87 -10.49 -27.66 2.23
C ALA A 87 -9.77 -26.49 2.93
N GLN A 88 -10.24 -25.28 2.65
CA GLN A 88 -9.58 -24.05 3.09
C GLN A 88 -9.36 -24.03 4.62
N TYR A 89 -8.10 -23.86 5.02
CA TYR A 89 -7.59 -23.82 6.40
C TYR A 89 -7.53 -25.15 7.16
N ASP A 90 -7.80 -26.28 6.50
CA ASP A 90 -7.64 -27.59 7.13
C ASP A 90 -6.16 -28.01 7.21
N ASP A 91 -5.91 -29.20 7.74
CA ASP A 91 -4.54 -29.73 7.85
C ASP A 91 -3.99 -30.03 6.46
N GLY A 92 -2.76 -29.58 6.17
CA GLY A 92 -2.15 -29.68 4.85
C GLY A 92 -2.58 -28.59 3.86
N TRP A 93 -3.48 -27.68 4.25
CA TRP A 93 -3.81 -26.53 3.41
C TRP A 93 -2.63 -25.54 3.35
N GLU A 94 -2.18 -25.27 2.13
CA GLU A 94 -1.19 -24.25 1.85
C GLU A 94 -1.86 -23.03 1.19
N PRO A 95 -1.47 -21.81 1.59
CA PRO A 95 -1.96 -20.61 0.94
C PRO A 95 -1.37 -20.46 -0.47
N PRO A 96 -1.98 -19.64 -1.34
CA PRO A 96 -1.52 -19.47 -2.72
C PRO A 96 -0.04 -19.09 -2.81
N GLU A 97 0.72 -19.73 -3.70
CA GLU A 97 2.16 -19.50 -3.86
C GLU A 97 2.49 -18.04 -4.15
N ILE A 98 1.71 -17.39 -5.01
CA ILE A 98 1.83 -15.96 -5.35
C ILE A 98 1.79 -15.08 -4.09
N MET A 99 0.93 -15.43 -3.13
CA MET A 99 0.86 -14.72 -1.85
C MET A 99 2.15 -14.91 -1.06
N MET A 100 2.66 -16.14 -0.99
CA MET A 100 3.87 -16.47 -0.26
C MET A 100 5.11 -15.79 -0.83
N ASP A 101 5.24 -15.77 -2.14
CA ASP A 101 6.32 -15.07 -2.83
C ASP A 101 6.27 -13.58 -2.58
N LEU A 102 5.06 -12.99 -2.55
CA LEU A 102 4.87 -11.58 -2.22
C LEU A 102 5.25 -11.31 -0.75
N VAL A 103 4.83 -12.16 0.19
CA VAL A 103 5.19 -12.04 1.61
C VAL A 103 6.71 -12.11 1.77
N LYS A 104 7.36 -13.11 1.15
CA LYS A 104 8.82 -13.28 1.19
C LYS A 104 9.51 -12.03 0.63
N SER A 105 9.12 -11.56 -0.55
CA SER A 105 9.69 -10.36 -1.16
C SER A 105 9.49 -9.11 -0.27
N GLN A 106 8.32 -8.97 0.34
CA GLN A 106 8.02 -7.86 1.24
C GLN A 106 8.85 -7.90 2.53
N MET A 107 9.16 -9.08 3.06
CA MET A 107 10.03 -9.25 4.23
C MET A 107 11.49 -8.90 3.94
N HIS A 108 11.97 -9.15 2.72
CA HIS A 108 13.33 -8.79 2.31
C HIS A 108 13.46 -7.28 1.98
N ASN A 109 12.36 -6.57 1.74
CA ASN A 109 12.40 -5.15 1.42
C ASN A 109 12.41 -4.25 2.68
N GLY A 110 13.57 -3.65 2.97
CA GLY A 110 13.76 -2.71 4.09
C GLY A 110 12.91 -1.44 4.04
N VAL A 111 12.50 -0.97 2.85
CA VAL A 111 11.65 0.22 2.70
C VAL A 111 10.25 -0.07 3.26
N VAL A 112 9.69 -1.22 2.91
CA VAL A 112 8.38 -1.65 3.41
C VAL A 112 8.41 -1.83 4.92
N MET A 113 9.48 -2.43 5.46
CA MET A 113 9.65 -2.57 6.91
C MET A 113 9.72 -1.24 7.65
N THR A 114 10.37 -0.22 7.04
CA THR A 114 10.55 1.11 7.64
C THR A 114 9.27 1.96 7.61
N SER A 115 8.38 1.74 6.64
CA SER A 115 7.19 2.57 6.44
C SER A 115 6.22 2.58 7.63
N ARG A 116 6.20 1.52 8.47
CA ARG A 116 5.34 1.38 9.67
C ARG A 116 3.84 1.66 9.46
N ARG A 117 3.36 1.75 8.22
CA ARG A 117 1.94 1.98 7.87
C ARG A 117 1.06 0.75 8.10
N ARG A 118 1.68 -0.43 8.22
CA ARG A 118 1.01 -1.71 8.41
C ARG A 118 1.70 -2.54 9.48
N PRO A 119 0.96 -3.47 10.12
CA PRO A 119 1.60 -4.49 10.93
C PRO A 119 2.60 -5.27 10.08
N ARG A 120 3.62 -5.81 10.74
CA ARG A 120 4.64 -6.64 10.09
C ARG A 120 4.31 -8.09 10.35
N LEU A 121 4.50 -8.93 9.33
CA LEU A 121 4.47 -10.37 9.54
C LEU A 121 5.75 -10.80 10.23
N THR A 122 5.59 -11.44 11.38
CA THR A 122 6.71 -12.01 12.12
C THR A 122 7.08 -13.40 11.61
N ARG A 123 6.12 -14.15 11.06
CA ARG A 123 6.29 -15.56 10.71
C ARG A 123 5.60 -15.88 9.38
N LEU A 124 6.28 -16.67 8.55
CA LEU A 124 5.77 -17.19 7.27
C LEU A 124 4.74 -18.31 7.45
N GLU A 125 4.69 -18.93 8.63
CA GLU A 125 3.81 -20.07 8.90
C GLU A 125 3.01 -19.88 10.21
N PRO A 126 1.80 -20.46 10.30
CA PRO A 126 1.00 -20.43 11.50
C PRO A 126 1.62 -21.30 12.61
N VAL A 127 1.74 -20.73 13.81
CA VAL A 127 2.27 -21.44 14.99
C VAL A 127 1.15 -22.24 15.62
N ILE A 128 1.07 -23.52 15.26
CA ILE A 128 0.07 -24.44 15.81
C ILE A 128 0.76 -25.29 16.89
N PRO A 129 0.37 -25.16 18.17
CA PRO A 129 0.92 -26.01 19.22
C PRO A 129 0.47 -27.46 19.00
N LYS A 130 1.34 -28.42 19.33
CA LYS A 130 1.02 -29.86 19.21
C LYS A 130 -0.01 -30.29 20.26
N LYS A 131 0.11 -29.77 21.48
CA LYS A 131 -0.72 -30.11 22.65
C LYS A 131 -1.41 -28.87 23.22
N ASN A 132 -2.56 -29.08 23.85
CA ASN A 132 -3.30 -28.09 24.63
C ASN A 132 -2.79 -28.06 26.09
N SER A 133 -3.31 -27.17 26.93
CA SER A 133 -2.96 -27.03 28.36
C SER A 133 -3.19 -28.30 29.20
N TRP A 134 -4.02 -29.24 28.73
CA TRP A 134 -4.24 -30.56 29.35
C TRP A 134 -3.46 -31.68 28.66
N ASP A 135 -2.37 -31.38 27.95
CA ASP A 135 -1.53 -32.33 27.20
C ASP A 135 -2.21 -33.16 26.10
N ARG A 136 -3.47 -32.86 25.79
CA ARG A 136 -4.23 -33.46 24.68
C ARG A 136 -3.87 -32.81 23.34
N PRO A 137 -4.01 -33.50 22.19
CA PRO A 137 -3.82 -32.87 20.88
C PRO A 137 -4.79 -31.70 20.68
N VAL A 138 -4.35 -30.67 19.95
CA VAL A 138 -5.18 -29.48 19.72
C VAL A 138 -6.38 -29.82 18.84
N PRO A 139 -7.61 -29.42 19.22
CA PRO A 139 -8.81 -29.69 18.42
C PRO A 139 -8.69 -29.17 16.99
N LEU A 140 -9.24 -29.92 16.02
CA LEU A 140 -9.26 -29.57 14.60
C LEU A 140 -9.74 -28.12 14.35
N VAL A 141 -10.87 -27.76 14.96
CA VAL A 141 -11.45 -26.41 14.85
C VAL A 141 -10.49 -25.32 15.33
N ARG A 142 -9.73 -25.59 16.41
CA ARG A 142 -8.76 -24.63 16.94
C ARG A 142 -7.59 -24.45 15.98
N ARG A 143 -7.08 -25.54 15.38
CA ARG A 143 -6.01 -25.48 14.37
C ARG A 143 -6.46 -24.68 13.14
N ARG A 144 -7.67 -24.94 12.65
CA ARG A 144 -8.30 -24.19 11.55
C ARG A 144 -8.42 -22.69 11.86
N ASN A 145 -8.88 -22.34 13.05
CA ASN A 145 -9.00 -20.93 13.46
C ASN A 145 -7.64 -20.23 13.60
N ILE A 146 -6.61 -20.93 14.07
CA ILE A 146 -5.23 -20.40 14.10
C ILE A 146 -4.75 -20.12 12.68
N ARG A 147 -4.93 -21.05 11.74
CA ARG A 147 -4.57 -20.85 10.32
C ARG A 147 -5.33 -19.69 9.70
N LYS A 148 -6.65 -19.62 9.91
CA LYS A 148 -7.50 -18.52 9.42
C LYS A 148 -7.04 -17.17 9.95
N LYS A 149 -6.77 -17.06 11.26
CA LYS A 149 -6.29 -15.81 11.88
C LYS A 149 -4.92 -15.41 11.34
N TRP A 150 -4.00 -16.36 11.22
CA TRP A 150 -2.69 -16.13 10.64
C TRP A 150 -2.81 -15.65 9.19
N TYR A 151 -3.61 -16.33 8.37
CA TYR A 151 -3.83 -15.96 6.97
C TYR A 151 -4.44 -14.55 6.83
N GLN A 152 -5.46 -14.22 7.62
CA GLN A 152 -6.03 -12.86 7.66
C GLN A 152 -4.99 -11.81 8.06
N SER A 153 -4.19 -12.09 9.11
CA SER A 153 -3.09 -11.22 9.50
C SER A 153 -2.06 -11.05 8.38
N SER A 154 -1.79 -12.10 7.61
CA SER A 154 -0.90 -12.06 6.45
C SER A 154 -1.47 -11.15 5.35
N LEU A 155 -2.75 -11.30 5.01
CA LEU A 155 -3.43 -10.41 4.07
C LEU A 155 -3.47 -8.95 4.54
N ASP A 156 -3.58 -8.70 5.85
CA ASP A 156 -3.55 -7.36 6.46
C ASP A 156 -2.18 -6.69 6.45
N CYS A 157 -1.11 -7.45 6.20
CA CYS A 157 0.25 -6.92 6.05
C CYS A 157 0.63 -6.64 4.57
N LEU A 158 0.08 -7.40 3.62
CA LEU A 158 0.48 -7.38 2.21
C LEU A 158 0.13 -6.11 1.41
N TYR A 159 1.06 -5.59 0.63
CA TYR A 159 0.76 -4.55 -0.36
C TYR A 159 0.40 -5.17 -1.71
N PRO A 160 -0.80 -4.93 -2.28
CA PRO A 160 -1.15 -5.48 -3.59
C PRO A 160 -0.40 -4.76 -4.72
N PRO A 161 -0.15 -5.44 -5.85
CA PRO A 161 0.24 -4.74 -7.08
C PRO A 161 -0.88 -3.81 -7.55
N LEU A 162 -0.50 -2.78 -8.29
CA LEU A 162 -1.46 -1.84 -8.88
C LEU A 162 -1.83 -2.28 -10.31
N PRO A 163 -3.03 -1.93 -10.80
CA PRO A 163 -3.38 -2.08 -12.21
C PRO A 163 -2.45 -1.27 -13.11
N GLU A 164 -2.15 -1.79 -14.29
CA GLU A 164 -1.19 -1.21 -15.24
C GLU A 164 -1.51 0.24 -15.63
N LYS A 165 -2.79 0.56 -15.83
CA LYS A 165 -3.24 1.93 -16.12
C LYS A 165 -2.81 2.92 -15.04
N GLU A 166 -2.89 2.51 -13.77
CA GLU A 166 -2.60 3.38 -12.63
C GLU A 166 -1.10 3.46 -12.34
N LEU A 167 -0.38 2.36 -12.60
CA LEU A 167 1.08 2.32 -12.64
C LEU A 167 1.61 3.28 -13.69
N GLY A 168 1.09 3.25 -14.92
CA GLY A 168 1.50 4.17 -15.98
C GLY A 168 1.29 5.65 -15.61
N ILE A 169 0.20 5.98 -14.91
CA ILE A 169 -0.02 7.33 -14.38
C ILE A 169 1.02 7.67 -13.30
N LEU A 170 1.27 6.75 -12.35
CA LEU A 170 2.23 6.98 -11.28
C LEU A 170 3.65 7.17 -11.83
N ASP A 171 4.05 6.33 -12.77
CA ASP A 171 5.35 6.39 -13.44
C ASP A 171 5.46 7.66 -14.28
N GLY A 172 4.40 8.06 -15.01
CA GLY A 172 4.35 9.33 -15.74
C GLY A 172 4.46 10.57 -14.85
N LEU A 173 3.91 10.52 -13.63
CA LEU A 173 4.09 11.58 -12.61
C LEU A 173 5.51 11.59 -12.03
N LEU A 174 6.18 10.44 -11.98
CA LEU A 174 7.56 10.31 -11.51
C LEU A 174 8.58 10.76 -12.56
N THR A 175 8.39 10.41 -13.83
CA THR A 175 9.23 10.87 -14.94
C THR A 175 8.97 12.33 -15.31
N ARG A 176 7.91 12.94 -14.77
CA ARG A 176 7.38 14.27 -15.11
C ARG A 176 6.86 14.38 -16.54
N THR A 177 6.60 13.24 -17.20
CA THR A 177 5.88 13.21 -18.48
C THR A 177 4.48 13.78 -18.31
N ILE A 178 3.83 13.46 -17.18
CA ILE A 178 2.53 14.01 -16.81
C ILE A 178 2.78 15.18 -15.87
N SER A 179 2.40 16.40 -16.30
CA SER A 179 2.47 17.57 -15.43
C SER A 179 1.40 17.49 -14.34
N TRP A 180 1.83 17.58 -13.08
CA TRP A 180 0.89 17.71 -11.98
C TRP A 180 0.40 19.14 -11.88
N GLN A 181 -0.89 19.33 -12.06
CA GLN A 181 -1.56 20.60 -11.80
C GLN A 181 -2.55 20.42 -10.66
N PRO A 182 -2.50 21.26 -9.60
CA PRO A 182 -3.54 21.25 -8.59
C PRO A 182 -4.87 21.61 -9.27
N VAL A 183 -5.90 20.78 -9.04
CA VAL A 183 -7.24 21.05 -9.58
C VAL A 183 -7.71 22.39 -9.03
N LYS A 184 -7.85 23.39 -9.91
CA LYS A 184 -8.43 24.69 -9.55
C LYS A 184 -9.85 24.44 -9.07
N ARG A 185 -10.14 24.79 -7.81
CA ARG A 185 -11.50 24.66 -7.27
C ARG A 185 -12.44 25.55 -8.07
N ARG A 186 -13.60 25.01 -8.44
CA ARG A 186 -14.74 25.85 -8.83
C ARG A 186 -15.04 26.75 -7.63
N ARG A 187 -14.96 28.07 -7.81
CA ARG A 187 -15.37 29.01 -6.76
C ARG A 187 -16.82 28.64 -6.42
N VAL A 188 -17.08 28.30 -5.16
CA VAL A 188 -18.46 28.26 -4.67
C VAL A 188 -18.99 29.65 -4.94
N ALA A 189 -20.14 29.75 -5.62
CA ALA A 189 -20.79 31.03 -5.83
C ALA A 189 -20.94 31.65 -4.43
N VAL A 190 -20.15 32.68 -4.16
CA VAL A 190 -20.40 33.57 -3.03
C VAL A 190 -21.80 34.08 -3.31
N PRO A 191 -22.79 33.89 -2.42
CA PRO A 191 -24.09 34.52 -2.61
C PRO A 191 -23.82 36.00 -2.87
N SER A 192 -24.33 36.48 -4.00
CA SER A 192 -24.15 37.85 -4.48
C SER A 192 -24.29 38.80 -3.31
N THR A 193 -23.22 39.55 -3.07
CA THR A 193 -23.12 40.63 -2.11
C THR A 193 -24.42 41.42 -2.11
N VAL A 194 -25.27 41.20 -1.09
CA VAL A 194 -26.15 42.26 -0.64
C VAL A 194 -25.23 43.42 -0.26
N PRO A 195 -25.50 44.67 -0.68
CA PRO A 195 -24.64 45.80 -0.36
C PRO A 195 -24.40 45.83 1.14
N SER A 196 -23.16 45.60 1.56
CA SER A 196 -22.76 45.71 2.95
C SER A 196 -22.96 47.15 3.38
N MET A 197 -23.99 47.37 4.19
CA MET A 197 -24.01 48.49 5.13
C MET A 197 -22.72 48.41 5.98
N PRO A 198 -22.17 49.55 6.46
CA PRO A 198 -20.97 49.55 7.27
C PRO A 198 -21.18 48.63 8.48
N THR A 199 -20.46 47.51 8.48
CA THR A 199 -20.38 46.56 9.60
C THR A 199 -19.79 47.30 10.78
N THR A 200 -20.68 47.88 11.55
CA THR A 200 -20.46 48.57 12.81
C THR A 200 -20.29 47.51 13.89
N ASP A 201 -19.74 47.92 15.03
CA ASP A 201 -19.32 47.09 16.16
C ASP A 201 -20.37 46.06 16.68
N ASP A 202 -21.63 46.16 16.22
CA ASP A 202 -22.74 45.26 16.48
C ASP A 202 -22.49 43.81 16.01
N ASP A 203 -21.83 43.59 14.86
CA ASP A 203 -21.52 42.23 14.39
C ASP A 203 -20.46 41.56 15.28
N ALA A 204 -19.47 42.35 15.75
CA ALA A 204 -18.45 41.86 16.66
C ALA A 204 -19.01 41.56 18.07
N LEU A 205 -19.99 42.36 18.52
CA LEU A 205 -20.73 42.11 19.76
C LEU A 205 -21.63 40.88 19.64
N LEU A 206 -22.30 40.68 18.51
CA LEU A 206 -23.10 39.48 18.26
C LEU A 206 -22.24 38.21 18.25
N ASP A 207 -21.09 38.23 17.55
CA ASP A 207 -20.13 37.12 17.58
C ASP A 207 -19.60 36.86 19.00
N PHE A 208 -19.33 37.91 19.78
CA PHE A 208 -18.90 37.79 21.17
C PHE A 208 -20.00 37.23 22.08
N LEU A 209 -21.26 37.60 21.88
CA LEU A 209 -22.41 37.10 22.66
C LEU A 209 -22.76 35.65 22.31
N VAL A 210 -22.58 35.23 21.06
CA VAL A 210 -22.90 33.88 20.58
C VAL A 210 -21.80 32.88 20.94
N ASP A 211 -20.55 33.22 20.63
CA ASP A 211 -19.42 32.31 20.77
C ASP A 211 -18.61 32.55 22.06
N GLY A 212 -18.85 33.66 22.76
CA GLY A 212 -18.10 34.07 23.94
C GLY A 212 -16.74 34.71 23.61
N PRO A 213 -15.91 35.00 24.63
CA PRO A 213 -14.55 35.51 24.43
C PRO A 213 -13.73 34.52 23.60
N GLN A 214 -13.46 34.90 22.35
CA GLN A 214 -12.63 34.13 21.44
C GLN A 214 -11.23 34.00 22.04
N LYS A 215 -10.72 32.77 22.16
CA LYS A 215 -9.31 32.57 22.52
C LYS A 215 -8.46 33.30 21.48
N SER A 216 -7.43 34.02 21.94
CA SER A 216 -6.45 34.70 21.08
C SER A 216 -5.83 33.73 20.07
N HIS A 217 -5.01 34.25 19.14
CA HIS A 217 -4.29 33.44 18.14
C HIS A 217 -3.48 32.31 18.83
N THR A 218 -4.12 31.16 18.99
CA THR A 218 -3.54 29.99 19.65
C THR A 218 -3.03 29.07 18.56
N PHE A 219 -1.92 28.37 18.82
CA PHE A 219 -1.40 27.34 17.91
C PHE A 219 -2.33 26.12 17.77
N ARG A 220 -3.58 26.20 18.24
CA ARG A 220 -4.60 25.14 18.14
C ARG A 220 -4.82 24.71 16.69
N GLU A 221 -4.78 25.66 15.76
CA GLU A 221 -4.89 25.39 14.31
C GLU A 221 -3.72 24.53 13.80
N TYR A 222 -2.54 24.68 14.41
CA TYR A 222 -1.32 23.99 14.02
C TYR A 222 -1.01 22.72 14.83
N VAL A 223 -1.93 22.27 15.69
CA VAL A 223 -1.79 21.01 16.45
C VAL A 223 -1.55 19.82 15.53
N LEU A 224 -2.07 19.88 14.30
CA LEU A 224 -1.89 18.84 13.27
C LEU A 224 -0.75 19.15 12.29
N GLY A 225 0.12 20.10 12.64
CA GLY A 225 1.22 20.61 11.83
C GLY A 225 0.88 21.91 11.12
N ARG A 226 1.90 22.53 10.52
CA ARG A 226 1.73 23.76 9.71
C ARG A 226 1.21 23.40 8.32
N PRO A 227 0.21 24.13 7.77
CA PRO A 227 -0.21 23.95 6.38
C PRO A 227 0.95 24.23 5.43
N HIS A 228 1.13 23.36 4.45
CA HIS A 228 2.21 23.41 3.47
C HIS A 228 1.65 23.73 2.07
N ASN A 229 2.28 24.66 1.36
CA ASN A 229 1.98 24.90 -0.06
C ASN A 229 2.56 23.76 -0.89
N PHE A 230 1.75 22.83 -1.37
CA PHE A 230 2.25 21.66 -2.11
C PHE A 230 2.94 22.08 -3.40
N THR A 231 4.26 21.93 -3.43
CA THR A 231 5.09 22.14 -4.62
C THR A 231 5.16 20.84 -5.44
N SER A 232 5.46 20.95 -6.73
CA SER A 232 5.68 19.78 -7.60
C SER A 232 6.77 18.85 -7.02
N ARG A 233 7.86 19.41 -6.48
CA ARG A 233 8.93 18.65 -5.80
C ARG A 233 8.41 17.88 -4.59
N PHE A 234 7.55 18.50 -3.78
CA PHE A 234 6.96 17.84 -2.62
C PHE A 234 6.09 16.65 -3.05
N MET A 235 5.22 16.86 -4.04
CA MET A 235 4.34 15.81 -4.54
C MET A 235 5.11 14.66 -5.20
N HIS A 236 6.15 14.99 -5.97
CA HIS A 236 7.07 14.01 -6.55
C HIS A 236 7.70 13.10 -5.51
N ARG A 237 8.12 13.66 -4.37
CA ARG A 237 8.62 12.89 -3.24
C ARG A 237 7.55 11.98 -2.61
N GLN A 238 6.29 12.44 -2.56
CA GLN A 238 5.20 11.59 -2.07
C GLN A 238 4.89 10.44 -3.03
N TRP A 239 4.87 10.67 -4.33
CA TRP A 239 4.69 9.60 -5.31
C TRP A 239 5.82 8.58 -5.26
N ARG A 240 7.08 9.00 -5.10
CA ARG A 240 8.22 8.06 -4.92
C ARG A 240 8.05 7.18 -3.68
N ARG A 241 7.55 7.75 -2.58
CA ARG A 241 7.26 6.96 -1.38
C ARG A 241 6.17 5.93 -1.62
N ILE A 242 5.16 6.28 -2.44
CA ILE A 242 4.09 5.37 -2.79
C ILE A 242 4.59 4.29 -3.73
N SER A 243 5.36 4.63 -4.77
CA SER A 243 5.89 3.67 -5.73
C SER A 243 6.82 2.65 -5.06
N ALA A 244 7.60 3.08 -4.06
CA ALA A 244 8.41 2.16 -3.24
C ALA A 244 7.60 1.16 -2.40
N LEU A 245 6.29 1.39 -2.21
CA LEU A 245 5.35 0.46 -1.56
C LEU A 245 4.48 -0.32 -2.55
N VAL A 246 4.72 -0.16 -3.85
CA VAL A 246 4.00 -0.89 -4.89
C VAL A 246 4.90 -2.02 -5.38
N PRO A 247 4.51 -3.28 -5.21
CA PRO A 247 5.23 -4.38 -5.84
C PRO A 247 4.99 -4.35 -7.35
N ARG A 248 6.07 -4.40 -8.12
CA ARG A 248 6.03 -4.57 -9.57
C ARG A 248 6.21 -6.06 -9.86
N LEU A 249 5.23 -6.65 -10.55
CA LEU A 249 5.24 -8.06 -10.90
C LEU A 249 6.06 -8.25 -12.18
N TYR A 250 7.00 -9.18 -12.18
CA TYR A 250 7.61 -9.70 -13.39
C TYR A 250 7.68 -11.23 -13.32
N ARG A 251 7.40 -11.88 -14.46
CA ARG A 251 7.59 -13.32 -14.60
C ARG A 251 9.00 -13.55 -15.11
N SER A 252 9.81 -14.30 -14.38
CA SER A 252 11.13 -14.67 -14.86
C SER A 252 11.02 -15.61 -16.05
N PRO A 253 11.85 -15.46 -17.10
CA PRO A 253 11.84 -16.38 -18.24
C PRO A 253 12.41 -17.76 -17.88
N HIS A 254 13.30 -17.82 -16.88
CA HIS A 254 14.00 -19.06 -16.48
C HIS A 254 13.28 -19.86 -15.38
N SER A 255 12.32 -19.25 -14.69
CA SER A 255 11.55 -19.88 -13.63
C SER A 255 10.11 -19.41 -13.75
N ASP A 256 9.14 -20.32 -13.81
CA ASP A 256 7.72 -19.96 -13.88
C ASP A 256 7.19 -19.33 -12.56
N LYS A 257 8.09 -19.04 -11.63
CA LYS A 257 7.78 -18.36 -10.37
C LYS A 257 7.54 -16.87 -10.57
N THR A 258 6.60 -16.35 -9.79
CA THR A 258 6.33 -14.92 -9.74
C THR A 258 7.39 -14.20 -8.92
N GLN A 259 8.06 -13.22 -9.51
CA GLN A 259 9.01 -12.38 -8.80
C GLN A 259 8.47 -10.95 -8.66
N PHE A 260 8.87 -10.30 -7.57
CA PHE A 260 8.44 -8.95 -7.23
C PHE A 260 9.65 -8.04 -7.09
N SER A 261 9.65 -6.95 -7.86
CA SER A 261 10.59 -5.85 -7.70
C SER A 261 9.93 -4.68 -6.98
N TRP A 262 10.74 -3.87 -6.31
CA TRP A 262 10.28 -2.71 -5.54
C TRP A 262 11.14 -1.50 -5.87
N ASP A 263 10.51 -0.33 -5.92
CA ASP A 263 11.24 0.92 -6.09
C ASP A 263 11.89 1.38 -4.78
N THR A 264 12.79 2.35 -4.91
CA THR A 264 13.42 3.03 -3.78
C THR A 264 12.84 4.43 -3.59
N PRO A 265 12.62 4.88 -2.34
CA PRO A 265 12.02 6.20 -2.08
C PRO A 265 13.01 7.35 -2.27
N LYS A 266 14.32 7.05 -2.20
CA LYS A 266 15.40 7.98 -2.52
C LYS A 266 15.90 7.62 -3.92
N PRO A 267 16.16 8.61 -4.80
CA PRO A 267 16.78 8.31 -6.08
C PRO A 267 18.11 7.64 -5.82
N VAL A 268 18.32 6.45 -6.39
CA VAL A 268 19.64 5.82 -6.40
C VAL A 268 20.52 6.74 -7.25
N PRO A 269 21.67 7.20 -6.75
CA PRO A 269 22.60 7.92 -7.60
C PRO A 269 22.99 6.97 -8.75
N SER A 270 22.62 7.33 -9.98
CA SER A 270 23.12 6.62 -11.15
C SER A 270 24.58 6.97 -11.27
N ILE A 271 25.45 6.01 -10.96
CA ILE A 271 26.84 6.11 -11.39
C ILE A 271 26.76 6.07 -12.92
N ASN A 272 27.09 7.18 -13.59
CA ASN A 272 27.24 7.19 -15.04
C ASN A 272 28.49 6.37 -15.36
N SER A 273 28.39 5.05 -15.35
CA SER A 273 29.42 4.18 -15.90
C SER A 273 29.27 4.20 -17.41
N TYR A 274 29.98 5.12 -18.07
CA TYR A 274 30.25 5.00 -19.48
C TYR A 274 31.19 3.80 -19.63
N VAL A 275 30.64 2.64 -19.99
CA VAL A 275 31.47 1.56 -20.52
C VAL A 275 31.97 2.08 -21.87
N LEU A 276 33.23 2.49 -21.92
CA LEU A 276 33.88 2.78 -23.20
C LEU A 276 33.78 1.50 -24.04
N PRO A 277 33.26 1.54 -25.28
CA PRO A 277 33.11 0.36 -26.12
C PRO A 277 34.40 -0.44 -26.34
N GLU A 278 35.55 0.20 -26.10
CA GLU A 278 36.90 -0.34 -26.26
C GLU A 278 37.49 -0.93 -24.97
N ALA A 279 36.79 -0.84 -23.83
CA ALA A 279 37.27 -1.42 -22.58
C ALA A 279 37.01 -2.94 -22.59
N ASP A 280 38.05 -3.69 -22.94
CA ASP A 280 38.04 -5.15 -22.94
C ASP A 280 37.84 -5.67 -21.51
N VAL A 281 36.62 -6.12 -21.21
CA VAL A 281 36.19 -6.52 -19.87
C VAL A 281 37.00 -7.72 -19.35
N ASP A 282 37.49 -8.54 -20.28
CA ASP A 282 38.31 -9.73 -20.03
C ASP A 282 39.73 -9.36 -19.55
N ALA A 283 40.27 -8.21 -19.97
CA ALA A 283 41.56 -7.71 -19.51
C ALA A 283 41.52 -7.16 -18.07
N ILE A 284 40.36 -6.64 -17.63
CA ILE A 284 40.19 -6.02 -16.31
C ILE A 284 39.95 -7.08 -15.22
N PHE A 285 39.17 -8.11 -15.51
CA PHE A 285 38.79 -9.10 -14.50
C PHE A 285 39.69 -10.33 -14.47
N GLY A 286 40.59 -10.51 -15.43
CA GLY A 286 41.60 -11.58 -15.44
C GLY A 286 41.00 -12.98 -15.53
N GLU A 287 41.44 -13.78 -16.48
CA GLU A 287 40.98 -15.16 -16.61
C GLU A 287 41.39 -16.02 -15.40
N GLU A 288 40.52 -16.10 -14.39
CA GLU A 288 40.68 -16.98 -13.23
C GLU A 288 40.37 -18.46 -13.58
N LYS A 289 40.61 -18.87 -14.84
CA LYS A 289 40.33 -20.23 -15.32
C LYS A 289 41.49 -21.21 -15.16
N ALA A 290 42.69 -20.78 -14.77
CA ALA A 290 43.88 -21.65 -14.76
C ALA A 290 44.24 -22.29 -13.40
N SER A 291 43.68 -21.84 -12.27
CA SER A 291 44.16 -22.27 -10.94
C SER A 291 43.35 -23.37 -10.25
N ILE A 292 42.11 -23.64 -10.69
CA ILE A 292 41.22 -24.61 -10.01
C ILE A 292 41.46 -26.06 -10.49
N GLN A 293 41.93 -26.27 -11.73
CA GLN A 293 42.20 -27.64 -12.23
C GLN A 293 43.47 -28.28 -11.66
N LYS A 294 44.46 -27.49 -11.23
CA LYS A 294 45.74 -28.04 -10.71
C LYS A 294 45.65 -28.61 -9.29
N ARG A 295 44.58 -28.30 -8.53
CA ARG A 295 44.37 -28.83 -7.16
C ARG A 295 43.66 -30.19 -7.13
N ARG A 296 43.08 -30.65 -8.23
CA ARG A 296 42.37 -31.94 -8.29
C ARG A 296 43.22 -33.13 -8.75
N SER A 297 44.41 -32.91 -9.31
CA SER A 297 45.27 -33.98 -9.85
C SER A 297 46.30 -34.54 -8.86
N ASN A 298 46.48 -33.97 -7.66
CA ASN A 298 47.50 -34.41 -6.69
C ASN A 298 46.94 -35.29 -5.55
N ALA A 299 45.71 -35.80 -5.67
CA ALA A 299 45.13 -36.75 -4.72
C ALA A 299 44.92 -38.12 -5.39
N ALA A 300 46.03 -38.78 -5.74
CA ALA A 300 46.04 -40.22 -6.01
C ALA A 300 46.72 -40.92 -4.83
N PRO A 301 46.09 -41.93 -4.21
CA PRO A 301 46.70 -42.66 -3.10
C PRO A 301 47.82 -43.58 -3.60
N LYS A 302 48.99 -43.52 -2.95
CA LYS A 302 50.01 -44.57 -3.04
C LYS A 302 49.60 -45.71 -2.09
N ILE A 303 49.49 -46.91 -2.69
CA ILE A 303 49.57 -48.29 -2.16
C ILE A 303 49.05 -48.51 -0.73
#